data_AF-A0A8S4B5V7-F1
#
_entry.id   AF-A0A8S4B5V7-F1
#
_cell.length_a   1.000
_cell.length_b   1.000
_cell.length_c   1.000
_cell.angle_alpha   90.00
_cell.angle_beta   90.00
_cell.angle_gamma   90.00
#
_symmetry.space_group_name_H-M   'P 1'
#
loop_
_entity.id
_entity.type
_entity.pdbx_description
1 polymer ?
#
loop_
_entity_poly.entity_id
_entity_poly.type
_entity_poly.pdbx_seq_one_letter_code
_entity_poly.pdbx_strand_id
1 'polypeptide(L)'
;MASCPHPPPHRRRALRISPGLDQMGSLNWDLALCLLLAWVMCYFCIWKGVKSTGKVVYFTATFPYLMLIVLLIRGLTLPGAAIGIKFYLYPDLGRLADPQTLGGRDAIDN
;
A
#
# COMPACT_ATOMS: atom_id res chain seq x y z
N MET A 1 20.84 5.16 -29.97
CA MET A 1 21.66 4.66 -28.85
C MET A 1 21.54 5.65 -27.68
N ALA A 2 21.22 5.14 -26.49
CA ALA A 2 21.28 5.75 -25.15
C ALA A 2 20.45 7.03 -24.94
N SER A 3 19.39 7.06 -24.14
CA SER A 3 19.47 6.74 -22.70
C SER A 3 18.06 6.48 -22.13
N CYS A 4 17.73 5.22 -21.82
CA CYS A 4 16.62 4.93 -20.92
C CYS A 4 17.01 5.34 -19.50
N PRO A 5 16.18 6.09 -18.75
CA PRO A 5 16.50 6.43 -17.37
C PRO A 5 16.43 5.16 -16.51
N HIS A 6 17.56 4.81 -15.90
CA HIS A 6 17.67 3.68 -14.98
C HIS A 6 16.80 3.96 -13.73
N PRO A 7 15.80 3.13 -13.41
CA PRO A 7 15.03 3.31 -12.18
C PRO A 7 15.90 3.00 -10.94
N PRO A 8 15.65 3.62 -9.78
CA PRO A 8 16.49 3.48 -8.61
C PRO A 8 16.47 2.05 -8.03
N PRO A 9 17.59 1.57 -7.45
CA PRO A 9 17.80 0.16 -7.09
C PRO A 9 16.87 -0.39 -5.99
N HIS A 10 16.19 0.49 -5.23
CA HIS A 10 15.27 0.07 -4.17
C HIS A 10 13.95 -0.53 -4.71
N ARG A 11 13.55 -0.23 -5.95
CA ARG A 11 12.28 -0.70 -6.51
C ARG A 11 12.28 -2.21 -6.81
N ARG A 12 13.44 -2.80 -7.10
CA ARG A 12 13.59 -4.23 -7.44
C ARG A 12 13.73 -5.16 -6.22
N ARG A 13 13.90 -4.60 -5.01
CA ARG A 13 14.16 -5.38 -3.78
C ARG A 13 12.88 -5.65 -2.99
N ALA A 14 11.91 -4.75 -3.02
CA ALA A 14 10.62 -4.91 -2.34
C ALA A 14 9.66 -5.85 -3.10
N LEU A 15 9.71 -5.80 -4.43
CA LEU A 15 9.05 -6.76 -5.32
C LEU A 15 10.17 -7.46 -6.08
N ARG A 16 10.63 -8.63 -5.62
CA ARG A 16 11.39 -9.58 -6.47
C ARG A 16 10.45 -10.10 -7.57
N ILE A 17 9.96 -9.21 -8.44
CA ILE A 17 9.14 -9.58 -9.59
C ILE A 17 10.11 -10.10 -10.65
N SER A 18 10.09 -11.43 -10.80
CA SER A 18 10.83 -12.13 -11.83
C SER A 18 10.28 -11.71 -13.20
N PRO A 19 11.13 -11.50 -14.22
CA PRO A 19 10.67 -11.16 -15.56
C PRO A 19 10.02 -12.41 -16.18
N GLY A 20 8.69 -12.42 -16.25
CA GLY A 20 7.95 -13.30 -17.16
C GLY A 20 7.41 -14.60 -16.56
N LEU A 21 6.24 -14.99 -17.08
CA LEU A 21 5.59 -16.29 -16.96
C LEU A 21 6.10 -17.30 -18.02
N ASP A 22 7.15 -16.96 -18.77
CA ASP A 22 7.66 -17.70 -19.94
C ASP A 22 8.96 -18.50 -19.65
N GLN A 23 9.48 -18.42 -18.41
CA GLN A 23 10.55 -19.31 -17.92
C GLN A 23 9.99 -20.21 -16.81
N MET A 24 9.25 -21.24 -17.19
CA MET A 24 8.87 -22.36 -16.31
C MET A 24 10.11 -23.21 -15.97
N GLY A 25 11.11 -22.62 -15.33
CA GLY A 25 12.41 -23.27 -15.05
C GLY A 25 12.88 -23.16 -13.60
N SER A 26 12.23 -22.36 -12.74
CA SER A 26 12.40 -22.45 -11.29
C SER A 26 11.19 -21.86 -10.58
N LEU A 27 10.36 -22.73 -9.99
CA LEU A 27 9.35 -22.30 -9.04
C LEU A 27 10.08 -21.54 -7.93
N ASN A 28 9.78 -20.26 -7.72
CA ASN A 28 10.38 -19.49 -6.64
C ASN A 28 9.89 -20.07 -5.31
N TRP A 29 10.64 -21.02 -4.77
CA TRP A 29 10.31 -21.72 -3.52
C TRP A 29 10.09 -20.76 -2.36
N ASP A 30 10.76 -19.60 -2.35
CA ASP A 30 10.52 -18.52 -1.39
C ASP A 30 9.06 -18.00 -1.43
N LEU A 31 8.52 -17.77 -2.62
CA LEU A 31 7.14 -17.27 -2.81
C LEU A 31 6.12 -18.38 -2.55
N ALA A 32 6.40 -19.60 -3.02
CA ALA A 32 5.55 -20.76 -2.77
C ALA A 32 5.44 -21.07 -1.27
N LEU A 33 6.57 -21.00 -0.54
CA LEU A 33 6.64 -21.20 0.90
C LEU A 33 5.98 -20.05 1.66
N CYS A 34 6.16 -18.79 1.21
CA CYS A 34 5.44 -17.64 1.76
C CYS A 34 3.93 -17.79 1.61
N LEU A 35 3.45 -18.26 0.46
CA LEU A 35 2.03 -18.49 0.20
C LEU A 35 1.49 -19.64 1.05
N LEU A 36 2.22 -20.75 1.13
CA LEU A 36 1.86 -21.91 1.94
C LEU A 36 1.79 -21.55 3.42
N LEU A 37 2.75 -20.76 3.93
CA LEU A 37 2.74 -20.23 5.29
C LEU A 37 1.52 -19.34 5.55
N ALA A 38 1.20 -18.42 4.63
CA ALA A 38 0.03 -17.56 4.78
C ALA A 38 -1.27 -18.38 4.81
N TRP A 39 -1.38 -19.39 3.96
CA TRP A 39 -2.53 -20.28 3.91
C TRP A 39 -2.69 -21.11 5.20
N VAL A 40 -1.60 -21.72 5.68
CA VAL A 40 -1.58 -22.47 6.95
C VAL A 40 -1.92 -21.55 8.13
N MET A 41 -1.37 -20.33 8.16
CA MET A 41 -1.67 -19.35 9.20
C MET A 41 -3.16 -18.97 9.21
N CYS A 42 -3.74 -18.65 8.05
CA CYS A 42 -5.17 -18.37 7.92
C CYS A 42 -6.03 -19.56 8.37
N TYR A 43 -5.66 -20.78 7.98
CA TYR A 43 -6.37 -21.99 8.41
C TYR A 43 -6.30 -22.15 9.93
N PHE A 44 -5.12 -21.94 10.53
CA PHE A 44 -4.94 -22.02 11.98
C PHE A 44 -5.71 -20.93 12.73
N CYS A 45 -5.79 -19.71 12.18
CA CYS A 45 -6.60 -18.61 12.73
C CYS A 45 -8.09 -18.96 12.82
N ILE A 46 -8.60 -19.74 11.86
CA ILE A 46 -10.00 -20.19 11.83
C ILE A 46 -10.18 -21.40 12.75
N TRP A 47 -9.27 -22.37 12.71
CA TRP A 47 -9.43 -23.65 13.39
C TRP A 47 -9.23 -23.57 14.91
N LYS A 48 -8.32 -22.70 15.39
CA LYS A 48 -8.20 -22.40 16.84
C LYS A 48 -9.25 -21.41 17.35
N GLY A 49 -10.11 -20.90 16.47
CA GLY A 49 -11.22 -20.03 16.81
C GLY A 49 -10.82 -18.56 16.98
N VAL A 50 -11.74 -17.69 16.56
CA VAL A 50 -11.62 -16.22 16.61
C VAL A 50 -11.40 -15.64 18.00
N LYS A 51 -11.60 -16.41 19.09
CA LYS A 51 -11.42 -15.91 20.46
C LYS A 51 -9.95 -15.64 20.82
N SER A 52 -9.02 -16.50 20.38
CA SER A 52 -7.58 -16.29 20.63
C SER A 52 -6.97 -15.34 19.60
N THR A 53 -7.31 -15.54 18.31
CA THR A 53 -6.89 -14.65 17.22
C THR A 53 -7.42 -13.23 17.44
N GLY A 54 -8.65 -13.08 17.94
CA GLY A 54 -9.27 -11.80 18.26
C GLY A 54 -8.44 -10.98 19.25
N LYS A 55 -7.91 -11.60 20.32
CA LYS A 55 -7.01 -10.92 21.28
C LYS A 55 -5.78 -10.31 20.60
N VAL A 56 -5.14 -11.06 19.70
CA VAL A 56 -3.98 -10.57 18.93
C VAL A 56 -4.40 -9.47 17.95
N VAL A 57 -5.56 -9.62 17.31
CA VAL A 57 -6.11 -8.62 16.39
C VAL A 57 -6.41 -7.31 17.10
N TYR A 58 -6.92 -7.31 18.34
CA TYR A 58 -7.13 -6.09 19.12
C TYR A 58 -5.82 -5.33 19.32
N PHE A 59 -4.71 -6.05 19.56
CA PHE A 59 -3.38 -5.46 19.65
C PHE A 59 -2.91 -4.89 18.31
N THR A 60 -3.04 -5.64 17.21
CA THR A 60 -2.66 -5.16 15.87
C THR A 60 -3.57 -4.05 15.33
N ALA A 61 -4.79 -3.89 15.84
CA ALA A 61 -5.69 -2.79 15.49
C ALA A 61 -5.39 -1.52 16.29
N THR A 62 -4.95 -1.65 17.55
CA THR A 62 -4.51 -0.50 18.37
C THR A 62 -3.10 -0.04 18.03
N PHE A 63 -2.20 -0.95 17.66
CA PHE A 63 -0.82 -0.62 17.27
C PHE A 63 -0.71 0.46 16.18
N PRO A 64 -1.40 0.37 15.02
CA PRO A 64 -1.33 1.41 13.99
C PRO A 64 -1.92 2.73 14.50
N TYR A 65 -2.94 2.70 15.35
CA TYR A 65 -3.48 3.91 15.99
C TYR A 65 -2.45 4.58 16.90
N LEU A 66 -1.77 3.81 17.75
CA LEU A 66 -0.68 4.32 18.58
C LEU A 66 0.46 4.85 17.71
N MET A 67 0.82 4.12 16.65
CA MET A 67 1.86 4.56 15.73
C MET A 67 1.47 5.88 15.06
N LEU A 68 0.23 6.01 14.59
CA LEU A 68 -0.32 7.23 14.01
C LEU A 68 -0.28 8.40 15.01
N ILE A 69 -0.63 8.18 16.28
CA ILE A 69 -0.56 9.22 17.31
C ILE A 69 0.90 9.65 17.55
N VAL A 70 1.83 8.70 17.65
CA VAL A 70 3.26 9.02 17.83
C VAL A 70 3.83 9.74 16.60
N LEU A 71 3.49 9.29 15.40
CA LEU A 71 3.84 9.92 14.13
C LEU A 71 3.23 11.33 14.03
N LEU A 72 2.00 11.52 14.51
CA LEU A 72 1.33 12.81 14.55
C LEU A 72 2.03 13.76 15.52
N ILE A 73 2.30 13.32 16.75
CA ILE A 73 3.01 14.15 17.74
C ILE A 73 4.38 14.54 17.20
N ARG A 74 5.19 13.58 16.72
CA ARG A 74 6.51 13.82 16.13
C ARG A 74 6.44 14.73 14.89
N GLY A 75 5.44 14.52 14.05
CA GLY A 75 5.17 15.34 12.87
C GLY A 75 4.85 16.78 13.25
N LEU A 76 4.03 17.00 14.29
CA LEU A 76 3.68 18.32 14.81
C LEU A 76 4.82 18.99 15.59
N THR A 77 5.74 18.21 16.18
CA THR A 77 6.91 18.76 16.89
C THR A 77 8.00 19.28 15.93
N LEU A 78 7.96 18.91 14.65
CA LEU A 78 8.87 19.43 13.64
C LEU A 78 8.41 20.82 13.15
N PRO A 79 9.31 21.83 13.11
CA PRO A 79 8.97 23.14 12.55
C PRO A 79 8.63 22.98 11.05
N GLY A 80 7.36 23.17 10.70
CA GLY A 80 6.85 22.98 9.32
C GLY A 80 5.55 22.19 9.20
N ALA A 81 5.09 21.52 10.27
CA ALA A 81 3.86 20.71 10.25
C ALA A 81 2.60 21.48 9.82
N ALA A 82 2.51 22.75 10.23
CA ALA A 82 1.39 23.64 9.89
C ALA A 82 1.27 23.91 8.38
N ILE A 83 2.36 23.82 7.61
CA ILE A 83 2.35 24.02 6.16
C ILE A 83 1.79 22.78 5.46
N GLY A 84 2.14 21.58 5.92
CA GLY A 84 1.58 20.32 5.40
C GLY A 84 0.08 20.18 5.66
N ILE A 85 -0.39 20.59 6.84
CA ILE A 85 -1.83 20.59 7.18
C ILE A 85 -2.57 21.61 6.33
N LYS A 86 -2.03 22.83 6.16
CA LYS A 86 -2.63 23.85 5.30
C LYS A 86 -2.71 23.39 3.84
N PHE A 87 -1.69 22.71 3.32
CA PHE A 87 -1.70 22.17 1.96
C PHE A 87 -2.75 21.06 1.77
N TYR A 88 -2.98 20.21 2.78
CA TYR A 88 -4.04 19.18 2.72
C TYR A 88 -5.44 19.77 2.87
N LEU A 89 -5.61 20.80 3.71
CA LEU A 89 -6.90 21.45 3.96
C LEU A 89 -7.25 22.58 3.00
N TYR A 90 -6.35 23.04 2.12
CA TYR A 90 -6.69 23.96 1.03
C TYR A 90 -7.12 23.15 -0.19
N PRO A 91 -8.42 22.88 -0.39
CA PRO A 91 -8.89 22.29 -1.62
C PRO A 91 -8.69 23.30 -2.74
N ASP A 92 -7.85 22.96 -3.71
CA ASP A 92 -7.75 23.68 -4.97
C ASP A 92 -8.99 23.29 -5.82
N LEU A 93 -10.10 23.99 -5.58
CA LEU A 93 -11.40 23.76 -6.23
C LEU A 93 -11.33 23.89 -7.76
N GLY A 94 -10.26 24.48 -8.30
CA GLY A 94 -10.00 24.53 -9.74
C GLY A 94 -9.72 23.18 -10.39
N ARG A 95 -9.33 22.15 -9.63
CA ARG A 95 -9.11 20.77 -10.11
C ARG A 95 -10.40 19.97 -10.33
N LEU A 96 -11.53 20.45 -9.81
CA LEU A 96 -12.86 19.88 -10.05
C LEU A 96 -13.52 20.45 -11.31
N ALA A 97 -12.97 21.53 -11.89
CA ALA A 97 -13.46 22.15 -13.11
C ALA A 97 -12.86 21.55 -14.40
N ASP A 98 -11.91 20.62 -14.27
CA ASP A 98 -11.42 19.84 -15.41
C ASP A 98 -12.51 18.82 -15.83
N PRO A 99 -13.10 18.94 -17.04
CA PRO A 99 -14.15 18.02 -17.52
C PRO A 99 -13.68 16.56 -17.67
N GLN A 100 -12.39 16.29 -17.46
CA GLN A 100 -11.80 14.95 -17.52
C GLN A 100 -12.06 14.11 -16.25
N THR A 101 -12.49 14.71 -15.12
CA THR A 101 -12.70 13.97 -13.86
C THR A 101 -14.15 13.56 -13.58
N LEU A 102 -15.14 14.07 -14.33
CA LEU A 102 -16.57 13.80 -14.05
C LEU A 102 -17.26 12.83 -15.03
N GLY A 103 -16.64 12.49 -16.17
CA GLY A 103 -17.25 11.57 -17.15
C GLY A 103 -17.71 12.28 -18.41
N GLY A 104 -16.76 12.61 -19.28
CA GLY A 104 -17.04 13.02 -20.67
C GLY A 104 -17.00 11.84 -21.65
N ARG A 105 -17.43 10.64 -21.24
CA ARG A 105 -17.42 9.43 -22.10
C ARG A 105 -18.80 9.07 -22.65
N ASP A 106 -19.81 9.86 -22.32
CA ASP A 106 -21.22 9.60 -22.60
C ASP A 106 -21.84 10.64 -23.56
N ALA A 107 -21.02 11.60 -24.05
CA ALA A 107 -21.42 12.61 -25.04
C ALA A 107 -20.75 12.47 -26.42
N ILE A 108 -19.99 11.39 -26.66
CA ILE A 108 -19.33 11.10 -27.96
C ILE A 108 -19.97 9.88 -28.65
N ASP A 109 -21.10 9.38 -28.13
CA ASP A 109 -21.91 8.28 -28.69
C ASP A 109 -23.32 8.74 -29.12
N ASN A 110 -23.51 9.99 -29.59
CA ASN A 110 -24.74 10.44 -30.26
C ASN A 110 -24.47 11.39 -31.44
#